data_AF-A0A925LLR4-F1
#
_entry.id   AF-A0A925LLR4-F1
#
_cell.length_a   1.000
_cell.length_b   1.000
_cell.length_c   1.000
_cell.angle_alpha   90.00
_cell.angle_beta   90.00
_cell.angle_gamma   90.00
#
_symmetry.space_group_name_H-M   'P 1'
#
loop_
_entity.id
_entity.type
_entity.pdbx_description
1 polymer ?
#
loop_
_entity_poly.entity_id
_entity_poly.type
_entity_poly.pdbx_seq_one_letter_code
_entity_poly.pdbx_strand_id
1 'polypeptide(L)'
;MLNRPNKPMVLPVIGESMQISRNRIIKIAFFAGLVCFLLYLRALSCDFVNYDDPDYVLENPAIRLIDGEFLAWAFTTPYMGWLMPLTWISFAVDYHFWGLNPLGFHLTNIILHSINTALVVLIADSLLRRSQVSRDDEWQESHLYPAMLLLAGFLWGIHPLRVESV
;
A
#
# COMPACT_ATOMS: atom_id res chain seq x y z
N MET A 1 -23.67 -6.96 69.26
CA MET A 1 -22.67 -7.18 68.20
C MET A 1 -23.41 -7.17 66.87
N LEU A 2 -23.34 -6.05 66.14
CA LEU A 2 -24.15 -5.80 64.94
C LEU A 2 -23.47 -6.40 63.70
N ASN A 3 -24.17 -7.33 63.07
CA ASN A 3 -23.80 -8.00 61.83
C ASN A 3 -23.82 -6.97 60.68
N ARG A 4 -22.65 -6.58 60.16
CA ARG A 4 -22.57 -5.70 58.98
C ARG A 4 -22.75 -6.56 57.72
N PRO A 5 -23.71 -6.26 56.82
CA PRO A 5 -23.83 -6.97 55.57
C PRO A 5 -22.59 -6.69 54.71
N ASN A 6 -21.95 -7.76 54.21
CA ASN A 6 -20.88 -7.68 53.23
C ASN A 6 -21.36 -6.88 52.01
N LYS A 7 -20.78 -5.71 51.80
CA LYS A 7 -20.96 -4.94 50.58
C LYS A 7 -20.36 -5.78 49.44
N PRO A 8 -21.10 -6.06 48.35
CA PRO A 8 -20.53 -6.80 47.23
C PRO A 8 -19.31 -6.03 46.72
N MET A 9 -18.19 -6.76 46.59
CA MET A 9 -16.97 -6.27 45.96
C MET A 9 -17.30 -6.00 44.50
N VAL A 10 -17.58 -4.74 44.18
CA VAL A 10 -17.68 -4.28 42.80
C VAL A 10 -16.26 -4.32 42.25
N LEU A 11 -15.93 -5.39 41.53
CA LEU A 11 -14.69 -5.46 40.75
C LEU A 11 -14.68 -4.24 39.81
N PRO A 12 -13.56 -3.50 39.73
CA PRO A 12 -13.45 -2.42 38.76
C PRO A 12 -13.78 -2.99 37.38
N VAL A 13 -14.70 -2.33 36.68
CA VAL A 13 -14.99 -2.63 35.28
C VAL A 13 -13.69 -2.41 34.51
N ILE A 14 -13.01 -3.51 34.17
CA ILE A 14 -11.87 -3.53 33.26
C ILE A 14 -12.45 -3.11 31.91
N GLY A 15 -12.32 -1.84 31.57
CA GLY A 15 -13.13 -1.28 30.48
C GLY A 15 -12.69 0.07 29.97
N GLU A 16 -11.40 0.38 30.03
CA GLU A 16 -10.80 1.40 29.16
C GLU A 16 -9.42 0.89 28.73
N SER A 17 -9.39 -0.13 27.85
CA SER A 17 -8.16 -0.43 27.13
C SER A 17 -7.84 0.76 26.23
N MET A 18 -6.65 1.34 26.40
CA MET A 18 -6.22 2.52 25.67
C MET A 18 -5.88 2.12 24.24
N GLN A 19 -6.91 1.87 23.43
CA GLN A 19 -6.76 1.50 22.04
C GLN A 19 -5.95 2.58 21.30
N ILE A 20 -4.92 2.17 20.56
CA ILE A 20 -4.16 3.10 19.72
C ILE A 20 -5.14 3.86 18.81
N SER A 21 -5.13 5.19 18.94
CA SER A 21 -6.04 6.05 18.20
C SER A 21 -5.86 5.89 16.70
N ARG A 22 -6.98 5.94 15.96
CA ARG A 22 -7.00 5.90 14.50
C ARG A 22 -6.05 6.93 13.87
N ASN A 23 -5.91 8.10 14.48
CA ASN A 23 -5.00 9.15 14.03
C ASN A 23 -3.53 8.72 14.09
N ARG A 24 -3.13 7.95 15.11
CA ARG A 24 -1.77 7.40 15.21
C ARG A 24 -1.50 6.38 14.11
N ILE A 25 -2.46 5.50 13.83
CA ILE A 25 -2.35 4.52 12.74
C ILE A 25 -2.19 5.20 11.37
N ILE A 26 -3.00 6.23 11.11
CA ILE A 26 -2.90 7.01 9.86
C ILE A 26 -1.52 7.66 9.73
N LYS A 27 -0.97 8.22 10.81
CA LYS A 27 0.39 8.79 10.81
C LYS A 27 1.46 7.73 10.52
N ILE A 28 1.33 6.53 11.07
CA ILE A 28 2.25 5.41 10.81
C ILE A 28 2.17 4.96 9.35
N ALA A 29 0.96 4.79 8.82
CA ALA A 29 0.74 4.42 7.42
C ALA A 29 1.30 5.48 6.46
N PHE A 30 1.02 6.76 6.73
CA PHE A 30 1.57 7.88 5.96
C PHE A 30 3.11 7.90 6.01
N PHE A 31 3.69 7.73 7.20
CA PHE A 31 5.14 7.68 7.37
C PHE A 31 5.77 6.54 6.56
N ALA A 32 5.19 5.34 6.62
CA ALA A 32 5.68 4.20 5.83
C ALA A 32 5.62 4.46 4.32
N GLY A 33 4.50 5.01 3.84
CA GLY A 33 4.35 5.41 2.43
C GLY A 33 5.33 6.51 2.02
N LEU A 34 5.57 7.51 2.87
CA LEU A 34 6.53 8.57 2.60
C LEU A 34 7.97 8.05 2.54
N VAL A 35 8.37 7.17 3.46
CA VAL A 35 9.69 6.54 3.41
C VAL A 35 9.85 5.74 2.12
N CYS A 36 8.83 4.96 1.73
CA CYS A 36 8.82 4.24 0.46
C CYS A 36 9.03 5.21 -0.72
N PHE A 37 8.22 6.26 -0.82
CA PHE A 37 8.33 7.29 -1.86
C PHE A 37 9.75 7.86 -1.98
N LEU A 38 10.33 8.28 -0.85
CA LEU A 38 11.66 8.91 -0.81
C LEU A 38 12.77 7.96 -1.26
N LEU A 39 12.67 6.67 -0.95
CA LEU A 39 13.66 5.68 -1.35
C LEU A 39 13.69 5.44 -2.87
N TYR A 40 12.54 5.54 -3.54
CA TYR A 40 12.45 5.34 -4.99
C TYR A 40 12.61 6.63 -5.81
N LEU A 41 12.78 7.81 -5.20
CA LEU A 41 12.98 9.07 -5.93
C LEU A 41 14.12 9.01 -6.96
N ARG A 42 15.16 8.22 -6.68
CA ARG A 42 16.28 8.03 -7.60
C ARG A 42 15.85 7.48 -8.96
N ALA A 43 14.77 6.69 -9.01
CA ALA A 43 14.24 6.10 -10.24
C ALA A 43 13.62 7.15 -11.19
N LEU A 44 13.28 8.35 -10.71
CA LEU A 44 12.81 9.43 -11.57
C LEU A 44 13.86 9.96 -12.55
N SER A 45 15.15 9.67 -12.30
CA SER A 45 16.26 10.05 -13.18
C SER A 45 16.73 8.88 -14.05
N CYS A 46 16.03 7.75 -14.02
CA CYS A 46 16.33 6.59 -14.85
C CYS A 46 15.57 6.68 -16.18
N ASP A 47 16.19 6.14 -17.23
CA ASP A 47 15.55 5.94 -18.52
C ASP A 47 14.80 4.60 -18.56
N PHE A 48 13.97 4.42 -19.60
CA PHE A 48 13.44 3.10 -19.91
C PHE A 48 14.57 2.10 -20.16
N VAL A 49 14.48 0.94 -19.54
CA VAL A 49 15.37 -0.19 -19.83
C VAL A 49 14.72 -1.02 -20.93
N ASN A 50 15.36 -1.10 -22.09
CA ASN A 50 14.88 -1.88 -23.22
C ASN A 50 15.61 -3.23 -23.27
N TYR A 51 15.25 -4.14 -22.35
CA TYR A 51 15.86 -5.48 -22.28
C TYR A 51 14.89 -6.59 -22.67
N ASP A 52 13.68 -6.61 -22.11
CA ASP A 52 12.73 -7.72 -22.33
C ASP A 52 11.43 -7.29 -23.02
N ASP A 53 10.73 -6.27 -22.52
CA ASP A 53 9.37 -5.98 -22.98
C ASP A 53 9.13 -4.53 -23.45
N PRO A 54 9.79 -4.07 -24.54
CA PRO A 54 9.50 -2.75 -25.13
C PRO A 54 8.03 -2.64 -25.56
N ASP A 55 7.39 -3.76 -25.89
CA ASP A 55 6.01 -3.84 -26.35
C ASP A 55 4.98 -3.36 -25.31
N TYR A 56 5.28 -3.31 -24.00
CA TYR A 56 4.30 -2.80 -23.03
C TYR A 56 4.04 -1.29 -23.18
N VAL A 57 5.11 -0.52 -23.44
CA VAL A 57 5.08 0.95 -23.42
C VAL A 57 5.71 1.59 -24.63
N LEU A 58 6.91 1.18 -25.04
CA LEU A 58 7.69 1.82 -26.12
C LEU A 58 7.12 1.51 -27.50
N GLU A 59 6.66 0.28 -27.71
CA GLU A 59 6.21 -0.20 -29.02
C GLU A 59 4.69 -0.40 -29.09
N ASN A 60 3.97 -0.23 -27.98
CA ASN A 60 2.52 -0.38 -27.94
C ASN A 60 1.77 0.75 -28.68
N PRO A 61 1.13 0.50 -29.83
CA PRO A 61 0.36 1.53 -30.52
C PRO A 61 -1.00 1.80 -29.85
N ALA A 62 -1.54 0.86 -29.07
CA ALA A 62 -2.88 0.97 -28.50
C ALA A 62 -2.96 2.05 -27.41
N ILE A 63 -1.89 2.24 -26.63
CA ILE A 63 -1.87 3.22 -25.53
C ILE A 63 -1.65 4.67 -26.00
N ARG A 64 -1.49 4.90 -27.31
CA ARG A 64 -1.14 6.21 -27.87
C ARG A 64 -2.31 7.19 -27.92
N LEU A 65 -3.53 6.67 -27.90
CA LEU A 65 -4.76 7.46 -27.93
C LEU A 65 -5.77 6.87 -26.95
N ILE A 66 -6.29 7.71 -26.06
CA ILE A 66 -7.38 7.33 -25.15
C ILE A 66 -8.71 7.66 -25.83
N ASP A 67 -9.37 6.64 -26.35
CA ASP A 67 -10.72 6.72 -26.90
C ASP A 67 -11.56 5.49 -26.53
N GLY A 68 -12.79 5.43 -27.05
CA GLY A 68 -13.69 4.29 -26.80
C GLY A 68 -13.17 2.97 -27.36
N GLU A 69 -12.40 3.00 -28.44
CA GLU A 69 -11.80 1.81 -29.05
C GLU A 69 -10.68 1.25 -28.16
N PHE A 70 -9.81 2.12 -27.67
CA PHE A 70 -8.79 1.76 -26.68
C PHE A 70 -9.42 1.18 -25.40
N LEU A 71 -10.49 1.80 -24.88
CA LEU A 71 -11.15 1.27 -23.68
C LEU A 71 -11.73 -0.12 -23.93
N ALA A 72 -12.35 -0.39 -25.07
CA ALA A 72 -12.79 -1.74 -25.42
C ALA A 72 -11.59 -2.69 -25.51
N TRP A 73 -10.55 -2.29 -26.27
CA TRP A 73 -9.33 -3.05 -26.46
C TRP A 73 -8.67 -3.46 -25.14
N ALA A 74 -8.57 -2.54 -24.17
CA ALA A 74 -7.94 -2.79 -22.88
C ALA A 74 -8.62 -3.94 -22.10
N PHE A 75 -9.94 -4.09 -22.23
CA PHE A 75 -10.73 -5.10 -21.53
C PHE A 75 -10.97 -6.39 -22.33
N THR A 76 -10.74 -6.39 -23.64
CA THR A 76 -11.07 -7.54 -24.49
C THR A 76 -9.87 -8.19 -25.14
N THR A 77 -8.74 -7.49 -25.25
CA THR A 77 -7.59 -7.95 -26.04
C THR A 77 -6.45 -8.39 -25.14
N PRO A 78 -6.13 -9.69 -25.07
CA PRO A 78 -4.87 -10.15 -24.52
C PRO A 78 -3.73 -9.62 -25.40
N TYR A 79 -2.73 -8.99 -24.78
CA TYR A 79 -1.56 -8.44 -25.47
C TYR A 79 -0.32 -8.88 -24.70
N MET A 80 0.71 -9.33 -25.44
CA MET A 80 1.90 -10.00 -24.87
C MET A 80 1.56 -11.20 -23.95
N GLY A 81 0.46 -11.90 -24.25
CA GLY A 81 0.00 -13.07 -23.49
C GLY A 81 -0.87 -12.77 -22.27
N TRP A 82 -1.13 -11.50 -21.96
CA TRP A 82 -1.85 -11.10 -20.75
C TRP A 82 -3.01 -10.14 -21.03
N LEU A 83 -4.08 -10.25 -20.22
CA LEU A 83 -5.18 -9.30 -20.20
C LEU A 83 -5.05 -8.41 -18.96
N MET A 84 -4.55 -7.18 -19.14
CA MET A 84 -4.21 -6.27 -18.05
C MET A 84 -4.87 -4.88 -18.23
N PRO A 85 -6.21 -4.78 -18.18
CA PRO A 85 -6.94 -3.56 -18.52
C PRO A 85 -6.50 -2.34 -17.72
N LEU A 86 -6.33 -2.49 -16.40
CA LEU A 86 -5.92 -1.39 -15.54
C LEU A 86 -4.50 -0.92 -15.81
N THR A 87 -3.59 -1.85 -16.14
CA THR A 87 -2.22 -1.53 -16.53
C THR A 87 -2.20 -0.77 -17.84
N TRP A 88 -2.96 -1.23 -18.84
CA TRP A 88 -3.08 -0.54 -20.13
C TRP A 88 -3.60 0.87 -19.97
N ILE A 89 -4.66 1.05 -19.19
CA ILE A 89 -5.24 2.37 -18.91
C ILE A 89 -4.21 3.26 -18.19
N SER A 90 -3.46 2.73 -17.22
CA SER A 90 -2.40 3.49 -16.55
C SER A 90 -1.34 3.96 -17.54
N PHE A 91 -0.85 3.09 -18.42
CA PHE A 91 0.15 3.45 -19.43
C PHE A 91 -0.37 4.45 -20.46
N ALA A 92 -1.63 4.34 -20.88
CA ALA A 92 -2.22 5.31 -21.79
C ALA A 92 -2.40 6.69 -21.14
N VAL A 93 -2.78 6.72 -19.86
CA VAL A 93 -2.85 7.97 -19.07
C VAL A 93 -1.46 8.59 -18.92
N ASP A 94 -0.44 7.79 -18.60
CA ASP A 94 0.94 8.27 -18.52
C ASP A 94 1.41 8.80 -19.88
N TYR A 95 1.16 8.08 -20.97
CA TYR A 95 1.49 8.54 -22.31
C TYR A 95 0.78 9.84 -22.68
N HIS A 96 -0.49 10.00 -22.31
CA HIS A 96 -1.26 11.20 -22.59
C HIS A 96 -0.65 12.46 -21.97
N PHE A 97 -0.15 12.37 -20.73
CA PHE A 97 0.45 13.52 -20.04
C PHE A 97 1.94 13.70 -20.30
N TRP A 98 2.68 12.61 -20.50
CA TRP A 98 4.14 12.61 -20.50
C TRP A 98 4.77 12.15 -21.82
N GLY A 99 3.99 11.65 -22.77
CA GLY A 99 4.50 11.03 -23.99
C GLY A 99 5.38 9.82 -23.68
N LEU A 100 6.54 9.70 -24.31
CA LEU A 100 7.56 8.69 -23.97
C LEU A 100 8.61 9.21 -22.98
N ASN A 101 8.25 10.15 -22.10
CA ASN A 101 9.14 10.60 -21.04
C ASN A 101 9.10 9.61 -19.85
N PRO A 102 10.17 8.85 -19.56
CA PRO A 102 10.18 7.84 -18.50
C PRO A 102 9.88 8.39 -17.11
N LEU A 103 10.20 9.67 -16.86
CA LEU A 103 9.93 10.34 -15.59
C LEU A 103 8.46 10.21 -15.16
N GLY A 104 7.52 10.37 -16.09
CA GLY A 104 6.09 10.29 -15.80
C GLY A 104 5.66 8.91 -15.33
N PHE A 105 6.07 7.88 -16.06
CA PHE A 105 5.76 6.49 -15.74
C PHE A 105 6.40 6.06 -14.41
N HIS A 106 7.64 6.46 -14.15
CA HIS A 106 8.28 6.22 -12.86
C HIS A 106 7.54 6.94 -11.73
N LEU A 107 7.16 8.20 -11.92
CA LEU A 107 6.43 8.97 -10.91
C LEU A 107 5.09 8.31 -10.56
N THR A 108 4.28 7.94 -11.55
CA THR A 108 3.00 7.26 -11.34
C THR A 108 3.19 5.96 -10.56
N ASN A 109 4.16 5.12 -10.96
CA ASN A 109 4.46 3.87 -10.27
C ASN A 109 4.94 4.09 -8.83
N ILE A 110 5.82 5.06 -8.58
CA ILE A 110 6.31 5.38 -7.23
C ILE A 110 5.15 5.85 -6.33
N ILE A 111 4.24 6.69 -6.85
CA ILE A 111 3.06 7.15 -6.11
C ILE A 111 2.16 5.97 -5.76
N LEU A 112 1.81 5.12 -6.75
CA LEU A 112 0.96 3.96 -6.53
C LEU A 112 1.59 2.97 -5.52
N HIS A 113 2.88 2.70 -5.63
CA HIS A 113 3.60 1.81 -4.70
C HIS A 113 3.66 2.39 -3.27
N SER A 114 3.82 3.70 -3.15
CA SER A 114 3.82 4.40 -1.86
C SER A 114 2.44 4.37 -1.20
N ILE A 115 1.38 4.57 -1.98
CA ILE A 115 -0.01 4.42 -1.53
C ILE A 115 -0.26 2.97 -1.10
N ASN A 116 0.15 1.99 -1.89
CA ASN A 116 -0.01 0.58 -1.56
C ASN A 116 0.74 0.21 -0.26
N THR A 117 1.94 0.74 -0.06
CA THR A 117 2.68 0.59 1.20
C THR A 117 1.87 1.11 2.40
N ALA A 118 1.27 2.29 2.28
CA ALA A 118 0.40 2.84 3.33
C ALA A 118 -0.86 1.98 3.55
N LEU A 119 -1.49 1.50 2.47
CA LEU A 119 -2.66 0.62 2.55
C LEU A 119 -2.34 -0.72 3.22
N VAL A 120 -1.17 -1.30 2.97
CA VAL A 120 -0.71 -2.54 3.63
C VAL A 120 -0.62 -2.33 5.15
N VAL A 121 -0.13 -1.18 5.61
CA VAL A 121 -0.12 -0.84 7.04
C VAL A 121 -1.54 -0.80 7.62
N LEU A 122 -2.50 -0.19 6.90
CA LEU A 122 -3.89 -0.12 7.34
C LEU A 122 -4.56 -1.51 7.36
N ILE A 123 -4.25 -2.36 6.37
CA ILE A 123 -4.73 -3.74 6.32
C ILE A 123 -4.13 -4.54 7.49
N ALA A 124 -2.84 -4.39 7.77
CA ALA A 124 -2.19 -5.05 8.90
C ALA A 124 -2.82 -4.66 10.24
N ASP A 125 -3.10 -3.37 10.47
CA ASP A 125 -3.85 -2.90 11.65
C ASP A 125 -5.24 -3.56 11.73
N SER A 126 -6.00 -3.55 10.63
CA SER A 126 -7.33 -4.16 10.58
C SER A 126 -7.30 -5.67 10.88
N LEU A 127 -6.29 -6.39 10.38
CA LEU A 127 -6.14 -7.83 10.64
C LEU A 127 -5.71 -8.10 12.08
N LEU A 128 -4.73 -7.37 12.60
CA LEU A 128 -4.23 -7.53 13.97
C LEU A 128 -5.33 -7.27 15.00
N ARG A 129 -6.15 -6.22 14.81
CA ARG A 129 -7.30 -5.93 15.69
C ARG A 129 -8.36 -7.03 15.70
N ARG A 130 -8.51 -7.77 14.61
CA ARG A 130 -9.44 -8.89 14.48
C ARG A 130 -8.86 -10.22 14.96
N SER A 131 -7.53 -10.31 15.09
CA SER A 131 -6.84 -11.50 15.56
C SER A 131 -6.97 -11.69 17.07
N GLN A 132 -6.95 -12.94 17.54
CA GLN A 132 -6.95 -13.26 18.98
C GLN A 132 -5.71 -12.71 19.72
N VAL A 133 -4.65 -12.36 18.99
CA VAL A 133 -3.40 -11.75 19.52
C VAL A 133 -3.67 -10.37 20.15
N SER A 134 -4.74 -9.66 19.75
CA SER A 134 -5.12 -8.36 20.33
C SER A 134 -6.02 -8.43 21.56
N ARG A 135 -6.27 -9.63 22.14
CA ARG A 135 -7.12 -9.78 23.35
C ARG A 135 -6.39 -9.54 24.66
N ASP A 136 -5.07 -9.56 24.65
CA ASP A 136 -4.26 -9.18 25.81
C ASP A 136 -4.00 -7.68 25.74
N ASP A 137 -4.67 -6.90 26.60
CA ASP A 137 -4.60 -5.42 26.61
C ASP A 137 -3.15 -4.89 26.72
N GLU A 138 -2.24 -5.69 27.29
CA GLU A 138 -0.82 -5.38 27.44
C GLU A 138 -0.06 -5.23 26.11
N TRP A 139 -0.51 -5.92 25.05
CA TRP A 139 0.15 -5.86 23.74
C TRP A 139 -0.12 -4.55 22.99
N GLN A 140 -1.31 -3.98 23.15
CA GLN A 140 -1.70 -2.73 22.47
C GLN A 140 -0.98 -1.50 23.05
N GLU A 141 -0.63 -1.56 24.34
CA GLU A 141 0.15 -0.54 25.06
C GLU A 141 1.63 -0.54 24.66
N SER A 142 2.13 -1.67 24.15
CA SER A 142 3.55 -1.84 23.86
C SER A 142 4.00 -1.16 22.57
N HIS A 143 5.27 -0.74 22.53
CA HIS A 143 5.92 -0.26 21.30
C HIS A 143 5.99 -1.31 20.18
N LEU A 144 5.67 -2.58 20.47
CA LEU A 144 5.70 -3.69 19.53
C LEU A 144 4.60 -3.55 18.47
N TYR A 145 3.41 -3.07 18.84
CA TYR A 145 2.30 -2.91 17.89
C TYR A 145 2.65 -1.98 16.71
N PRO A 146 3.05 -0.71 16.94
CA PRO A 146 3.45 0.16 15.83
C PRO A 146 4.71 -0.34 15.10
N ALA A 147 5.63 -1.04 15.79
CA ALA A 147 6.80 -1.63 15.14
C ALA A 147 6.42 -2.75 14.15
N MET A 148 5.45 -3.61 14.50
CA MET A 148 4.93 -4.65 13.61
C MET A 148 4.23 -4.06 12.39
N LEU A 149 3.48 -2.98 12.57
CA LEU A 149 2.84 -2.26 11.46
C LEU A 149 3.88 -1.68 10.49
N LEU A 150 4.91 -1.03 11.02
CA LEU A 150 6.02 -0.53 10.19
C LEU A 150 6.77 -1.67 9.50
N LEU A 151 7.02 -2.77 10.20
CA LEU A 151 7.66 -3.95 9.62
C LEU A 151 6.84 -4.50 8.45
N ALA A 152 5.52 -4.64 8.60
CA ALA A 152 4.65 -5.09 7.51
C ALA A 152 4.71 -4.14 6.30
N GLY A 153 4.64 -2.82 6.55
CA GLY A 153 4.76 -1.80 5.50
C GLY A 153 6.10 -1.84 4.79
N PHE A 154 7.22 -1.95 5.53
CA PHE A 154 8.56 -1.95 4.95
C PHE A 154 8.92 -3.27 4.26
N LEU A 155 8.46 -4.40 4.78
CA LEU A 155 8.57 -5.69 4.08
C LEU A 155 7.81 -5.68 2.75
N TRP A 156 6.73 -4.90 2.64
CA TRP A 156 6.06 -4.69 1.37
C TRP A 156 6.77 -3.65 0.48
N GLY A 157 7.09 -2.49 1.03
CA GLY A 157 7.52 -1.33 0.25
C GLY A 157 8.99 -1.34 -0.15
N ILE A 158 9.86 -1.95 0.66
CA ILE A 158 11.33 -1.78 0.57
C ILE A 158 12.04 -3.13 0.32
N HIS A 159 11.35 -4.25 0.48
CA HIS A 159 11.96 -5.56 0.30
C HIS A 159 12.43 -5.77 -1.16
N PRO A 160 13.67 -6.22 -1.41
CA PRO A 160 14.24 -6.34 -2.75
C PRO A 160 13.42 -7.18 -3.74
N LEU A 161 12.70 -8.21 -3.26
CA LEU A 161 11.78 -9.01 -4.08
C LEU A 161 10.62 -8.21 -4.72
N ARG A 162 10.41 -6.96 -4.31
CA ARG A 162 9.40 -6.05 -4.89
C ARG A 162 10.01 -5.15 -5.98
N VAL A 163 11.30 -5.31 -6.24
CA VAL A 163 12.12 -4.55 -7.20
C VAL A 163 12.81 -5.50 -8.17
N GLU A 164 12.18 -6.63 -8.50
CA GLU A 164 12.58 -7.36 -9.70
C GLU A 164 12.26 -6.48 -10.92
N SER A 165 13.22 -6.38 -11.84
CA SER A 165 12.96 -5.84 -13.17
C SER A 165 11.90 -6.71 -13.82
N VAL A 166 10.79 -6.10 -14.19
CA VAL A 166 10.02 -6.59 -15.35
C VAL A 166 10.81 -6.20 -16.59
#